data_AF-X1VZH9-F1
#
_entry.id   AF-X1VZH9-F1
#
_cell.length_a   1.000
_cell.length_b   1.000
_cell.length_c   1.000
_cell.angle_alpha   90.00
_cell.angle_beta   90.00
_cell.angle_gamma   90.00
#
_symmetry.space_group_name_H-M   'P 1'
#
loop_
_entity.id
_entity.type
_entity.pdbx_description
1 polymer ?
#
loop_
_entity_poly.entity_id
_entity_poly.type
_entity_poly.pdbx_seq_one_letter_code
_entity_poly.pdbx_strand_id
1 'polypeptide(L)'
;MGIVMLLAKSVASDLIDTLTSKTVEGIVHSVFDHACNIQLDGNRLVTLISPKLSNCPSAIKLDIAENQKLYSIGFKAGMKSVINKDE
;
A
#
# COMPACT_ATOMS: atom_id res chain seq x y z
N MET A 1 11.67 36.96 -15.35
CA MET A 1 12.13 36.35 -14.08
C MET A 1 11.07 35.47 -13.38
N GLY A 2 9.76 35.65 -13.61
CA GLY A 2 8.72 34.89 -12.87
C GLY A 2 8.58 33.39 -13.19
N ILE A 3 8.70 32.98 -14.46
CA ILE A 3 8.48 31.57 -14.87
C ILE A 3 9.58 30.64 -14.38
N VAL A 4 10.85 31.06 -14.51
CA VAL A 4 12.02 30.28 -14.05
C VAL A 4 11.97 30.04 -12.53
N MET A 5 11.51 31.03 -11.76
CA MET A 5 11.38 30.91 -10.31
C MET A 5 10.20 30.02 -9.88
N LEU A 6 9.10 30.00 -10.65
CA LEU A 6 8.00 29.05 -10.42
C LEU A 6 8.43 27.60 -10.70
N LEU A 7 9.14 27.38 -11.81
CA LEU A 7 9.64 26.06 -12.18
C LEU A 7 10.62 25.52 -11.14
N ALA A 8 11.55 26.35 -10.66
CA ALA A 8 12.50 25.96 -9.62
C ALA A 8 11.81 25.56 -8.31
N LYS A 9 10.72 26.26 -7.92
CA LYS A 9 9.93 25.92 -6.73
C LYS A 9 9.17 24.61 -6.88
N SER A 10 8.57 24.37 -8.05
CA SER A 10 7.87 23.11 -8.34
C SER A 10 8.83 21.92 -8.29
N VAL A 11 9.97 22.00 -8.98
CA VAL A 11 10.96 20.91 -8.99
C VAL A 11 11.52 20.65 -7.59
N ALA A 12 11.75 21.70 -6.79
CA ALA A 12 12.20 21.54 -5.41
C ALA A 12 11.12 20.89 -4.53
N SER A 13 9.84 21.24 -4.72
CA SER A 13 8.71 20.63 -4.00
C SER A 13 8.58 19.16 -4.34
N ASP A 14 8.59 18.80 -5.63
CA ASP A 14 8.46 17.41 -6.09
C ASP A 14 9.62 16.55 -5.57
N LEU A 15 10.83 17.12 -5.51
CA LEU A 15 12.01 16.46 -4.95
C LEU A 15 11.87 16.25 -3.44
N ILE A 16 11.40 17.26 -2.70
CA ILE A 16 11.16 17.16 -1.25
C ILE A 16 10.07 16.12 -0.98
N ASP A 17 8.97 16.13 -1.71
CA ASP A 17 7.89 15.15 -1.56
C ASP A 17 8.40 13.74 -1.88
N THR A 18 9.24 13.57 -2.90
CA THR A 18 9.86 12.28 -3.22
C THR A 18 10.79 11.79 -2.10
N LEU A 19 11.61 12.69 -1.55
CA LEU A 19 12.59 12.37 -0.49
C LEU A 19 11.94 12.19 0.88
N THR A 20 10.81 12.85 1.12
CA THR A 20 10.05 12.79 2.38
C THR A 20 8.82 11.90 2.29
N SER A 21 8.55 11.26 1.13
CA SER A 21 7.37 10.44 0.94
C SER A 21 7.39 9.25 1.89
N LYS A 22 6.66 9.44 2.98
CA LYS A 22 6.35 8.47 4.01
C LYS A 22 5.42 7.38 3.52
N THR A 23 4.96 7.42 2.27
CA THR A 23 3.98 6.48 1.76
C THR A 23 4.45 5.79 0.49
N VAL A 24 3.91 4.59 0.23
CA VAL A 24 4.04 3.87 -1.04
C VAL A 24 2.64 3.62 -1.56
N GLU A 25 2.39 3.96 -2.81
CA GLU A 25 1.15 3.57 -3.47
C GLU A 25 1.21 2.10 -3.90
N GLY A 26 0.08 1.43 -3.85
CA GLY A 26 -0.06 0.05 -4.26
C GLY A 26 -1.42 -0.24 -4.86
N ILE A 27 -1.53 -1.43 -5.44
CA ILE A 27 -2.78 -1.97 -5.97
C ILE A 27 -2.99 -3.35 -5.38
N VAL A 28 -4.20 -3.64 -4.92
CA VAL A 28 -4.59 -4.99 -4.53
C VAL A 28 -4.51 -5.87 -5.78
N HIS A 29 -3.54 -6.77 -5.80
CA HIS A 29 -3.26 -7.64 -6.94
C HIS A 29 -4.17 -8.88 -6.94
N SER A 30 -4.26 -9.57 -5.79
CA SER A 30 -5.04 -10.80 -5.64
C SER A 30 -5.72 -10.85 -4.28
N VAL A 31 -6.97 -11.33 -4.25
CA VAL A 31 -7.77 -11.48 -3.02
C VAL A 31 -8.22 -12.93 -2.89
N PHE A 32 -7.98 -13.52 -1.73
CA PHE A 32 -8.45 -14.83 -1.30
C PHE A 32 -9.39 -14.67 -0.11
N ASP A 33 -10.02 -15.77 0.34
CA ASP A 33 -10.91 -15.75 1.51
C ASP A 33 -10.25 -15.10 2.73
N HIS A 34 -8.98 -15.44 3.01
CA HIS A 34 -8.30 -15.10 4.25
C HIS A 34 -6.98 -14.35 4.07
N ALA A 35 -6.63 -13.97 2.85
CA ALA A 35 -5.40 -13.24 2.53
C ALA A 35 -5.56 -12.37 1.28
N CYS A 36 -4.81 -11.29 1.16
CA CYS A 36 -4.68 -10.55 -0.09
C CYS A 36 -3.24 -10.08 -0.28
N ASN A 37 -2.86 -9.87 -1.54
CA ASN A 37 -1.55 -9.34 -1.90
C ASN A 37 -1.73 -7.94 -2.47
N ILE A 38 -0.93 -7.00 -1.98
CA ILE A 38 -0.79 -5.65 -2.52
C ILE A 38 0.51 -5.60 -3.32
N GLN A 39 0.42 -5.18 -4.58
CA GLN A 39 1.58 -4.94 -5.42
C GLN A 39 2.04 -3.50 -5.30
N LEU A 40 3.33 -3.32 -5.02
CA LEU A 40 4.04 -2.06 -4.94
C LEU A 40 5.04 -1.97 -6.10
N ASP A 41 5.13 -0.80 -6.72
CA ASP A 41 6.10 -0.46 -7.78
C ASP A 41 6.22 -1.52 -8.90
N GLY A 42 5.14 -2.26 -9.17
CA GLY A 42 5.07 -3.30 -10.20
C GLY A 42 5.77 -4.63 -9.87
N ASN A 43 6.66 -4.71 -8.89
CA ASN A 43 7.48 -5.92 -8.66
C ASN A 43 7.47 -6.46 -7.23
N ARG A 44 7.03 -5.67 -6.24
CA ARG A 44 7.05 -6.08 -4.83
C ARG A 44 5.65 -6.44 -4.38
N LEU A 45 5.51 -7.51 -3.60
CA LEU A 45 4.23 -7.91 -3.01
C LEU A 45 4.31 -7.77 -1.48
N VAL A 46 3.27 -7.17 -0.92
CA VAL A 46 3.01 -7.16 0.52
C VAL A 46 1.77 -8.03 0.74
N THR A 47 1.90 -9.04 1.60
CA THR A 47 0.80 -9.94 1.94
C THR A 47 0.10 -9.47 3.19
N LEU A 48 -1.22 -9.29 3.10
CA LEU A 48 -2.12 -9.10 4.23
C LEU A 48 -2.82 -10.42 4.54
N ILE A 49 -2.87 -10.83 5.81
CA ILE A 49 -3.52 -12.07 6.24
C ILE A 49 -4.55 -11.83 7.34
N SER A 50 -5.63 -12.59 7.33
CA SER A 50 -6.56 -12.65 8.45
C SER A 50 -5.93 -13.35 9.66
N PRO A 51 -6.48 -13.17 10.87
CA PRO A 51 -5.93 -13.79 12.08
C PRO A 51 -5.86 -15.31 12.09
N LYS A 52 -6.69 -15.96 11.27
CA LYS A 52 -6.82 -17.42 11.16
C LYS A 52 -5.61 -18.09 10.52
N LEU A 53 -4.85 -17.37 9.69
CA LEU A 53 -3.61 -17.89 9.12
C LEU A 53 -2.48 -17.69 10.13
N SER A 54 -2.08 -18.77 10.79
CA SER A 54 -0.89 -18.79 11.65
C SER A 54 0.40 -18.91 10.81
N ASN A 55 1.52 -18.44 11.37
CA ASN A 55 2.87 -18.62 10.81
C ASN A 55 3.15 -18.00 9.42
N CYS A 56 2.93 -16.69 9.27
CA CYS A 56 3.50 -15.94 8.15
C CYS A 56 4.26 -14.70 8.68
N PRO A 57 5.54 -14.86 9.07
CA PRO A 57 6.30 -13.79 9.70
C PRO A 57 6.57 -12.58 8.78
N SER A 58 6.48 -12.76 7.47
CA SER A 58 6.65 -11.71 6.47
C SER A 58 5.34 -11.04 6.06
N ALA A 59 4.19 -11.42 6.65
CA ALA A 59 2.88 -10.85 6.33
C ALA A 59 2.40 -9.90 7.42
N ILE A 60 1.56 -8.95 7.01
CA ILE A 60 0.86 -8.04 7.91
C ILE A 60 -0.46 -8.69 8.30
N LYS A 61 -0.67 -8.88 9.60
CA LYS A 61 -1.91 -9.45 10.13
C LYS A 61 -2.96 -8.36 10.27
N LEU A 62 -4.12 -8.58 9.67
CA LEU A 62 -5.28 -7.70 9.76
C LEU A 62 -6.05 -7.97 11.05
N ASP A 63 -6.51 -6.90 11.68
CA ASP A 63 -7.44 -6.98 12.82
C ASP A 63 -8.87 -7.07 12.30
N ILE A 64 -9.31 -8.29 12.01
CA ILE A 64 -10.67 -8.65 11.55
C ILE A 64 -11.15 -9.90 12.28
N ALA A 65 -12.45 -10.15 12.31
CA ALA A 65 -12.97 -11.37 12.92
C ALA A 65 -12.42 -12.63 12.22
N GLU A 66 -12.11 -13.69 12.99
CA GLU A 66 -11.37 -14.87 12.48
C GLU A 66 -12.04 -15.56 11.27
N ASN A 67 -13.37 -15.53 11.21
CA ASN A 67 -14.15 -16.15 10.13
C ASN A 67 -14.58 -15.16 9.05
N GLN A 68 -14.17 -13.90 9.15
CA GLN A 68 -14.50 -12.89 8.17
C GLN A 68 -13.63 -13.07 6.92
N LYS A 69 -14.29 -13.12 5.76
CA LYS A 69 -13.61 -13.26 4.48
C LYS A 69 -13.29 -11.90 3.90
N LEU A 70 -12.12 -11.70 3.32
CA LEU A 70 -11.69 -10.38 2.84
C LEU A 70 -12.61 -9.81 1.76
N TYR A 71 -13.10 -10.66 0.84
CA TYR A 71 -14.06 -10.20 -0.17
C TYR A 71 -15.40 -9.75 0.45
N SER A 72 -15.80 -10.33 1.59
CA SER A 72 -17.06 -10.01 2.27
C SER A 72 -17.04 -8.63 2.94
N ILE A 73 -15.84 -8.10 3.21
CA ILE A 73 -15.62 -6.73 3.70
C ILE A 73 -15.16 -5.77 2.59
N GLY A 74 -15.26 -6.20 1.33
CA GLY A 74 -15.09 -5.33 0.18
C GLY A 74 -13.71 -5.30 -0.47
N PHE A 75 -12.74 -6.12 -0.04
CA PHE A 75 -11.46 -6.24 -0.76
C PHE A 75 -11.69 -6.82 -2.16
N LYS A 76 -11.13 -6.15 -3.17
CA LYS A 76 -11.20 -6.53 -4.58
C LYS A 76 -9.87 -6.26 -5.26
N ALA A 77 -9.53 -7.09 -6.25
CA ALA A 77 -8.40 -6.80 -7.13
C ALA A 77 -8.60 -5.46 -7.84
N GLY A 78 -7.53 -4.70 -8.03
CA GLY A 78 -7.55 -3.36 -8.62
C GLY A 78 -7.85 -2.21 -7.64
N MET A 79 -8.16 -2.49 -6.38
CA MET A 79 -8.30 -1.42 -5.38
C MET A 79 -6.96 -0.73 -5.15
N LYS A 80 -6.97 0.61 -5.14
CA LYS A 80 -5.80 1.41 -4.77
C LYS A 80 -5.56 1.31 -3.27
N SER A 81 -4.29 1.25 -2.87
CA SER A 81 -3.86 1.25 -1.48
C SER A 81 -2.73 2.25 -1.28
N VAL A 82 -2.63 2.81 -0.08
CA VAL A 82 -1.50 3.63 0.36
C VAL A 82 -0.92 2.98 1.60
N ILE A 83 0.38 2.69 1.58
CA ILE A 83 1.09 2.07 2.69
C ILE A 83 1.99 3.13 3.31
N ASN A 84 1.83 3.37 4.62
CA ASN A 84 2.76 4.21 5.36
C ASN A 84 4.03 3.41 5.67
N LYS A 85 5.19 4.01 5.38
CA LYS A 85 6.53 3.50 5.67
C LYS A 85 7.03 3.91 7.05
N ASP A 86 6.17 4.45 7.92
CA ASP A 86 6.62 4.95 9.23
C ASP A 86 7.44 3.86 9.94
N GLU A 87 8.66 4.24 10.34
CA GLU A 87 9.64 3.41 11.05
C GLU A 87 9.21 3.09 12.49
#